data_AF-A0A7W7RYQ8-F1
#
_entry.id   AF-A0A7W7RYQ8-F1
#
_cell.length_a   1.000
_cell.length_b   1.000
_cell.length_c   1.000
_cell.angle_alpha   90.00
_cell.angle_beta   90.00
_cell.angle_gamma   90.00
#
_symmetry.space_group_name_H-M   'P 1'
#
loop_
_entity.id
_entity.type
_entity.pdbx_description
1 polymer ?
#
loop_
_entity_poly.entity_id
_entity_poly.type
_entity_poly.pdbx_seq_one_letter_code
_entity_poly.pdbx_strand_id
1 'polypeptide(L)'
;MTHSHALMPRPVCEYESVDTDRQQRLRRLAAAYKKRTEAAEAAHDELVAEVLAALDNGEQQVEIVREIGFTREWVRRKVVDARKKAAS
;
A
#
# COMPACT_ATOMS: atom_id res chain seq x y z
N MET A 1 -13.52 -27.46 66.45
CA MET A 1 -12.91 -26.21 65.97
C MET A 1 -12.34 -26.47 64.58
N THR A 2 -13.13 -26.26 63.53
CA THR A 2 -12.72 -26.50 62.14
C THR A 2 -12.45 -25.15 61.49
N HIS A 3 -11.19 -24.87 61.17
CA HIS A 3 -10.75 -23.68 60.47
C HIS A 3 -11.18 -23.76 59.00
N SER A 4 -12.19 -22.99 58.61
CA SER A 4 -12.53 -22.77 57.20
C SER A 4 -11.55 -21.75 56.60
N HIS A 5 -10.55 -22.23 55.88
CA HIS A 5 -9.64 -21.39 55.09
C HIS A 5 -10.36 -21.01 53.79
N ALA A 6 -10.99 -19.84 53.76
CA ALA A 6 -11.65 -19.33 52.57
C ALA A 6 -10.60 -18.97 51.51
N LEU A 7 -10.65 -19.69 50.39
CA LEU A 7 -9.87 -19.47 49.18
C LEU A 7 -10.12 -18.05 48.68
N MET A 8 -9.10 -17.18 48.67
CA MET A 8 -9.21 -15.89 48.00
C MET A 8 -9.37 -16.11 46.48
N PRO A 9 -10.30 -15.40 45.82
CA PRO A 9 -10.40 -15.43 44.37
C PRO A 9 -9.12 -14.84 43.78
N ARG A 10 -8.43 -15.60 42.92
CA ARG A 10 -7.33 -15.03 42.13
C ARG A 10 -7.94 -14.07 41.10
N PRO A 11 -7.31 -12.91 40.85
CA PRO A 11 -7.76 -12.01 39.79
C PRO A 11 -7.72 -12.79 38.47
N VAL A 12 -8.88 -12.86 37.81
CA VAL A 12 -8.98 -13.33 36.44
C VAL A 12 -8.20 -12.31 35.62
N CYS A 13 -7.06 -12.70 35.05
CA CYS A 13 -6.37 -11.86 34.09
C CYS A 13 -7.36 -11.52 32.97
N GLU A 14 -7.69 -10.24 32.83
CA GLU A 14 -8.37 -9.65 31.68
C GLU A 14 -7.54 -9.94 30.42
N TYR A 15 -7.80 -11.09 29.78
CA TYR A 15 -7.05 -11.55 28.61
C TYR A 15 -7.77 -11.22 27.29
N GLU A 16 -9.05 -10.84 27.32
CA GLU A 16 -9.85 -10.56 26.10
C GLU A 16 -9.68 -9.14 25.54
N SER A 17 -9.28 -8.16 26.37
CA SER A 17 -9.09 -6.76 25.95
C SER A 17 -7.76 -6.54 25.21
N VAL A 18 -6.74 -7.37 25.44
CA VAL A 18 -5.42 -7.23 24.81
C VAL A 18 -5.43 -7.68 23.35
N ASP A 19 -6.21 -8.71 23.00
CA ASP A 19 -6.27 -9.22 21.63
C ASP A 19 -7.05 -8.25 20.71
N THR A 20 -8.08 -7.59 21.25
CA THR A 20 -8.88 -6.61 20.49
C THR A 20 -8.12 -5.31 20.24
N ASP A 21 -7.36 -4.79 21.21
CA ASP A 21 -6.51 -3.61 20.99
C ASP A 21 -5.38 -3.90 19.97
N ARG A 22 -4.72 -5.05 20.10
CA ARG A 22 -3.69 -5.50 19.15
C ARG A 22 -4.27 -5.67 17.74
N GLN A 23 -5.43 -6.31 17.58
CA GLN A 23 -6.07 -6.46 16.28
C GLN A 23 -6.50 -5.11 15.69
N GLN A 24 -7.04 -4.20 16.48
CA GLN A 24 -7.38 -2.85 16.02
C GLN A 24 -6.14 -2.09 15.56
N ARG A 25 -5.03 -2.18 16.29
CA ARG A 25 -3.75 -1.57 15.91
C ARG A 25 -3.22 -2.14 14.61
N LEU A 26 -3.25 -3.47 14.43
CA LEU A 26 -2.84 -4.13 13.18
C LEU A 26 -3.72 -3.71 12.00
N ARG A 27 -5.03 -3.58 12.19
CA ARG A 27 -5.95 -3.07 11.15
C ARG A 27 -5.61 -1.63 10.75
N ARG A 28 -5.31 -0.76 11.71
CA ARG A 28 -4.88 0.63 11.44
C ARG A 28 -3.57 0.66 10.66
N LEU A 29 -2.60 -0.18 11.03
CA LEU A 29 -1.34 -0.30 10.30
C LEU A 29 -1.54 -0.82 8.87
N ALA A 30 -2.37 -1.85 8.69
CA ALA A 30 -2.71 -2.37 7.37
C ALA A 30 -3.41 -1.32 6.50
N ALA A 31 -4.34 -0.55 7.07
CA ALA A 31 -5.01 0.55 6.38
C ALA A 31 -4.05 1.68 5.99
N ALA A 32 -3.13 2.06 6.88
CA ALA A 32 -2.11 3.07 6.59
C ALA A 32 -1.14 2.61 5.48
N TYR A 33 -0.73 1.33 5.51
CA TYR A 33 0.08 0.74 4.45
C TYR A 33 -0.67 0.73 3.11
N LYS A 34 -1.92 0.27 3.11
CA LYS A 34 -2.77 0.26 1.92
C LYS A 34 -2.88 1.67 1.31
N LYS A 35 -3.16 2.69 2.13
CA LYS A 35 -3.24 4.08 1.69
C LYS A 35 -1.93 4.58 1.08
N ARG A 36 -0.78 4.21 1.65
CA ARG A 36 0.54 4.55 1.10
C ARG A 36 0.76 3.87 -0.26
N THR A 37 0.37 2.60 -0.39
CA THR A 37 0.47 1.86 -1.66
C THR A 37 -0.43 2.49 -2.72
N GLU A 38 -1.68 2.80 -2.40
CA GLU A 38 -2.62 3.46 -3.31
C GLU A 38 -2.08 4.83 -3.76
N ALA A 39 -1.49 5.60 -2.85
CA ALA A 39 -0.86 6.88 -3.20
C ALA A 39 0.36 6.71 -4.12
N ALA A 40 1.17 5.67 -3.91
CA ALA A 40 2.31 5.36 -4.77
C ALA A 40 1.85 4.88 -6.16
N GLU A 41 0.79 4.07 -6.23
CA GLU A 41 0.18 3.64 -7.49
C GLU A 41 -0.40 4.83 -8.26
N ALA A 42 -1.11 5.74 -7.58
CA ALA A 42 -1.62 6.97 -8.20
C ALA A 42 -0.49 7.85 -8.76
N ALA A 43 0.59 8.03 -8.00
CA ALA A 43 1.77 8.78 -8.47
C ALA A 43 2.45 8.10 -9.67
N HIS A 44 2.46 6.77 -9.72
CA HIS A 44 2.96 6.02 -10.87
C HIS A 44 2.06 6.19 -12.10
N ASP A 45 0.74 6.19 -11.92
CA ASP A 45 -0.20 6.40 -13.03
C ASP A 45 -0.09 7.82 -13.59
N GLU A 46 0.07 8.83 -12.74
CA GLU A 46 0.33 10.22 -13.15
C GLU A 46 1.63 10.33 -13.96
N LEU A 47 2.72 9.70 -13.49
CA LEU A 47 3.98 9.64 -14.25
C LEU A 47 3.79 9.01 -15.63
N VAL A 48 3.00 7.94 -15.75
CA VAL A 48 2.74 7.29 -17.04
C VAL A 48 1.92 8.18 -17.98
N ALA A 49 0.99 8.98 -17.43
CA ALA A 49 0.24 9.95 -18.22
C ALA A 49 1.15 11.04 -18.79
N GLU A 50 2.06 11.58 -17.99
CA GLU A 50 3.06 12.57 -18.45
C GLU A 50 4.00 11.98 -19.51
N VAL A 51 4.44 10.73 -19.32
CA VAL A 51 5.26 10.01 -20.32
C VAL A 51 4.51 9.84 -21.64
N LEU A 52 3.21 9.55 -21.61
CA LEU A 52 2.39 9.46 -22.83
C LEU A 52 2.27 10.82 -23.51
N ALA A 53 1.95 11.87 -22.74
CA ALA A 53 1.84 13.23 -23.27
C ALA A 53 3.15 13.70 -23.93
N ALA A 54 4.29 13.43 -23.30
CA ALA A 54 5.61 13.71 -23.87
C ALA A 54 5.81 12.97 -25.22
N LEU A 55 5.51 11.68 -25.27
CA LEU A 55 5.60 10.90 -26.51
C LEU A 55 4.66 11.42 -27.61
N ASP A 56 3.44 11.81 -27.27
CA ASP A 56 2.47 12.36 -28.21
C ASP A 56 2.86 13.76 -28.71
N ASN A 57 3.60 14.53 -27.90
CA ASN A 57 4.23 15.80 -28.29
C ASN A 57 5.48 15.61 -29.18
N GLY A 58 5.90 14.37 -29.42
CA GLY A 58 7.05 14.04 -30.28
C GLY A 58 8.39 13.94 -29.57
N GLU A 59 8.41 13.96 -28.22
CA GLU A 59 9.62 13.77 -27.43
C GLU A 59 10.23 12.38 -27.68
N GLN A 60 11.56 12.28 -27.70
CA GLN A 60 12.21 10.99 -27.92
C GLN A 60 12.14 10.11 -26.69
N GLN A 61 11.69 8.87 -26.86
CA GLN A 61 11.63 7.87 -25.77
C GLN A 61 12.97 7.71 -25.04
N VAL A 62 14.10 7.87 -25.73
CA VAL A 62 15.44 7.76 -25.12
C VAL A 62 15.70 8.89 -24.12
N GLU A 63 15.24 10.11 -24.41
CA GLU A 63 15.40 11.27 -23.55
C GLU A 63 14.49 11.14 -22.32
N ILE A 64 13.22 10.76 -22.53
CA ILE A 64 12.27 10.50 -21.43
C ILE A 64 12.83 9.44 -20.46
N VAL A 65 13.29 8.30 -20.97
CA VAL A 65 13.86 7.19 -20.18
C VAL A 65 15.05 7.66 -19.34
N ARG A 66 15.90 8.52 -19.91
CA ARG A 66 17.08 9.07 -19.23
C ARG A 66 16.69 9.99 -18.07
N GLU A 67 15.70 10.85 -18.28
CA GLU A 67 15.25 11.81 -17.27
C GLU A 67 14.53 11.14 -16.09
N ILE A 68 13.63 10.19 -16.37
CA ILE A 68 12.85 9.53 -15.30
C ILE A 68 13.62 8.43 -14.56
N GLY A 69 14.79 8.02 -15.08
CA GLY A 69 15.64 6.98 -14.47
C GLY A 69 15.09 5.55 -14.53
N PHE A 70 14.02 5.31 -15.29
CA PHE A 70 13.46 3.97 -15.51
C PHE A 70 14.11 3.29 -16.71
N THR A 71 13.90 1.99 -16.86
CA THR A 71 14.37 1.27 -18.05
C THR A 71 13.43 1.47 -19.24
N ARG A 72 13.98 1.36 -20.45
CA ARG A 72 13.18 1.44 -21.69
C ARG A 72 12.08 0.37 -21.75
N GLU A 73 12.36 -0.83 -21.22
CA GLU A 73 11.38 -1.92 -21.14
C GLU A 73 10.21 -1.55 -20.22
N TRP A 74 10.51 -0.98 -19.04
CA TRP A 74 9.48 -0.52 -18.11
C TRP A 74 8.56 0.51 -18.77
N VAL A 75 9.14 1.53 -19.41
CA VAL A 75 8.38 2.58 -20.13
C VAL A 75 7.52 1.96 -21.22
N ARG A 76 8.10 1.09 -22.05
CA ARG A 76 7.36 0.40 -23.12
C ARG A 76 6.17 -0.38 -22.58
N ARG A 77 6.36 -1.14 -21.49
CA ARG A 77 5.28 -1.93 -20.89
C ARG A 77 4.14 -1.03 -20.39
N LYS A 78 4.48 0.05 -19.66
CA LYS A 78 3.50 0.99 -19.13
C LYS A 78 2.71 1.72 -20.21
N VAL A 79 3.37 2.16 -21.27
CA VAL A 79 2.71 2.79 -22.43
C VAL A 79 1.74 1.81 -23.11
N VAL A 80 2.13 0.54 -23.29
CA VAL A 80 1.25 -0.49 -23.88
C VAL A 80 0.04 -0.75 -22.98
N ASP A 81 0.25 -0.92 -21.68
CA ASP A 81 -0.84 -1.18 -20.73
C ASP A 81 -1.82 -0.01 -20.67
N ALA A 82 -1.31 1.23 -20.63
CA ALA A 82 -2.15 2.43 -20.63
C ALA A 82 -2.97 2.57 -21.93
N ARG A 83 -2.36 2.30 -23.09
CA ARG A 83 -3.08 2.32 -24.39
C ARG A 83 -4.16 1.24 -24.47
N LYS A 84 -3.91 0.04 -23.93
CA LYS A 84 -4.93 -1.01 -23.86
C LYS A 84 -6.11 -0.62 -22.97
N LYS A 85 -5.83 0.02 -21.83
CA LYS A 85 -6.85 0.52 -20.91
C LYS A 85 -7.73 1.60 -21.54
N ALA A 86 -7.15 2.45 -22.40
CA ALA A 86 -7.91 3.48 -23.13
C ALA A 86 -8.74 2.92 -24.29
N ALA A 87 -8.37 1.75 -24.84
CA ALA A 87 -9.06 1.09 -25.94
C ALA A 87 -10.15 0.09 -25.50
N SER A 88 -10.28 -0.15 -24.19
CA SER A 88 -11.29 -1.03 -23.59
C SER A 88 -12.43 -0.21 -23.00
#